data_AF-A0A1F8TIQ9-F1
#
_entry.id   AF-A0A1F8TIQ9-F1
#
_cell.length_a   1.000
_cell.length_b   1.000
_cell.length_c   1.000
_cell.angle_alpha   90.00
_cell.angle_beta   90.00
_cell.angle_gamma   90.00
#
_symmetry.space_group_name_H-M   'P 1'
#
loop_
_entity.id
_entity.type
_entity.pdbx_description
1 polymer ?
#
loop_
_entity_poly.entity_id
_entity_poly.type
_entity_poly.pdbx_seq_one_letter_code
_entity_poly.pdbx_strand_id
1 'polypeptide(L)'
;MTFPVTNTTRGTVLASRCRRAAGILSRGIGLLGRSGLADGEGLLITRTSAITMVLMRFAIDAVFLDGSGRVVRAVERLRPWTPVASAR
;
A
#
# COMPACT_ATOMS: atom_id res chain seq x y z
N MET A 1 -2.41 16.31 0.57
CA MET A 1 -2.93 16.15 -0.80
C MET A 1 -3.10 14.67 -1.09
N THR A 2 -4.23 14.27 -1.66
CA THR A 2 -4.53 12.91 -2.14
C THR A 2 -4.57 12.89 -3.67
N PHE A 3 -4.33 11.73 -4.27
CA PHE A 3 -4.39 11.54 -5.72
C PHE A 3 -5.05 10.20 -6.07
N PRO A 4 -5.70 10.07 -7.23
CA PRO A 4 -6.26 8.79 -7.67
C PRO A 4 -5.13 7.85 -8.17
N VAL A 5 -5.35 6.55 -8.01
CA VAL A 5 -4.52 5.47 -8.52
C VAL A 5 -5.38 4.54 -9.35
N THR A 6 -4.96 4.29 -10.59
CA THR A 6 -5.71 3.49 -11.56
C THR A 6 -4.80 2.40 -12.11
N ASN A 7 -5.33 1.19 -12.25
CA ASN A 7 -4.67 0.14 -13.01
C ASN A 7 -4.92 0.38 -14.51
N THR A 8 -3.89 0.77 -15.24
CA THR A 8 -3.98 1.10 -16.66
C THR A 8 -4.25 -0.10 -17.56
N THR A 9 -3.86 -1.31 -17.16
CA THR A 9 -4.08 -2.54 -17.95
C THR A 9 -5.52 -3.04 -17.89
N ARG A 10 -6.22 -2.73 -16.81
CA ARG A 10 -7.61 -3.16 -16.56
C ARG A 10 -8.63 -2.02 -16.58
N GLY A 11 -8.17 -0.77 -16.64
CA GLY A 11 -9.04 0.41 -16.55
C GLY A 11 -9.73 0.57 -15.19
N THR A 12 -9.26 -0.09 -14.13
CA THR A 12 -9.93 -0.10 -12.82
C THR A 12 -9.29 0.89 -11.85
N VAL A 13 -10.10 1.65 -11.12
CA VAL A 13 -9.61 2.54 -10.04
C VAL A 13 -9.27 1.69 -8.82
N LEU A 14 -8.02 1.76 -8.35
CA LEU A 14 -7.56 1.07 -7.15
C LEU A 14 -7.79 1.92 -5.88
N ALA A 15 -7.60 3.23 -6.00
CA ALA A 15 -7.89 4.18 -4.93
C ALA A 15 -8.25 5.54 -5.54
N SER A 16 -9.38 6.12 -5.15
CA SER A 16 -9.76 7.49 -5.55
C SER A 16 -9.04 8.56 -4.71
N ARG A 17 -8.68 8.22 -3.47
CA ARG A 17 -8.00 9.10 -2.50
C ARG A 17 -6.77 8.42 -1.93
N CYS A 18 -5.72 8.30 -2.74
CA CYS A 18 -4.43 7.78 -2.29
C CYS A 18 -3.58 8.87 -1.63
N ARG A 19 -3.06 8.58 -0.43
CA ARG A 19 -2.06 9.42 0.24
C ARG A 19 -0.66 8.91 -0.08
N ARG A 20 0.31 9.82 -0.18
CA ARG A 20 1.73 9.46 -0.36
C ARG A 20 2.49 9.52 0.97
N ALA A 21 3.09 8.42 1.37
CA ALA A 21 4.06 8.36 2.47
C ALA A 21 5.49 8.37 1.90
N ALA A 22 6.14 9.53 1.91
CA ALA A 22 7.47 9.71 1.32
C ALA A 22 8.60 9.97 2.34
N GLY A 23 8.27 10.37 3.57
CA GLY A 23 9.23 10.65 4.64
C GLY A 23 9.57 9.39 5.43
N ILE A 24 10.73 9.34 6.09
CA ILE A 24 11.16 8.17 6.89
C ILE A 24 10.10 7.81 7.94
N LEU A 25 9.62 8.81 8.68
CA LEU A 25 8.57 8.64 9.69
C LEU A 25 7.22 8.23 9.09
N SER A 26 6.79 8.87 7.98
CA SER A 26 5.51 8.52 7.35
C SER A 26 5.50 7.15 6.70
N ARG A 27 6.66 6.66 6.21
CA ARG A 27 6.83 5.28 5.75
C ARG A 27 6.78 4.28 6.90
N GLY A 28 7.44 4.58 8.02
CA GLY A 28 7.44 3.72 9.21
C GLY A 28 6.08 3.62 9.88
N ILE A 29 5.33 4.73 9.94
CA ILE A 29 3.96 4.74 10.48
C ILE A 29 3.00 4.05 9.52
N GLY A 30 3.04 4.37 8.23
CA GLY A 30 2.15 3.78 7.23
C GLY A 30 0.67 3.92 7.61
N LEU A 31 0.04 2.77 7.94
CA LEU A 31 -1.35 2.66 8.40
C LEU A 31 -1.48 2.37 9.90
N LEU A 32 -0.39 2.43 10.67
CA LEU A 32 -0.41 2.19 12.12
C LEU A 32 -1.34 3.18 12.81
N GLY A 33 -2.09 2.67 13.79
CA GLY A 33 -3.10 3.43 14.53
C GLY A 33 -4.43 3.65 13.79
N ARG A 34 -4.55 3.24 12.51
CA ARG A 34 -5.83 3.25 11.80
C ARG A 34 -6.65 2.01 12.13
N SER A 35 -7.97 2.19 12.22
CA SER A 35 -8.94 1.11 12.36
C SER A 35 -9.32 0.45 11.04
N GLY A 36 -9.01 1.09 9.91
CA GLY A 36 -9.30 0.59 8.57
C GLY A 36 -8.82 1.54 7.46
N LEU A 37 -9.11 1.14 6.23
CA LEU A 37 -9.09 1.99 5.04
C LEU A 37 -10.54 2.16 4.60
N ALA A 38 -11.00 3.40 4.43
CA ALA A 38 -12.34 3.63 3.87
C ALA A 38 -12.35 3.37 2.36
N ASP A 39 -13.53 3.14 1.78
CA ASP A 39 -13.67 2.87 0.36
C ASP A 39 -13.03 3.95 -0.51
N GLY A 40 -12.18 3.50 -1.42
CA GLY A 40 -11.39 4.35 -2.32
C GLY A 40 -10.19 5.03 -1.67
N GLU A 41 -9.92 4.86 -0.38
CA GLU A 41 -8.65 5.30 0.20
C GLU A 41 -7.49 4.41 -0.26
N GLY A 42 -6.29 4.99 -0.25
CA GLY A 42 -5.06 4.27 -0.56
C GLY A 42 -3.87 4.87 0.19
N LEU A 43 -2.81 4.10 0.34
CA LEU A 43 -1.52 4.60 0.80
C LEU A 43 -0.41 4.11 -0.12
N LEU A 44 0.23 5.05 -0.81
CA LEU A 44 1.45 4.79 -1.57
C LEU A 44 2.65 5.04 -0.67
N ILE A 45 3.33 3.97 -0.28
CA ILE A 45 4.60 4.02 0.44
C ILE A 45 5.73 4.04 -0.62
N THR A 46 6.48 5.14 -0.70
CA THR A 46 7.58 5.23 -1.68
C THR A 46 8.86 4.62 -1.11
N ARG A 47 9.76 4.11 -1.97
CA ARG A 47 11.08 3.58 -1.55
C ARG A 47 10.98 2.55 -0.41
N THR A 48 10.08 1.58 -0.55
CA THR A 48 9.99 0.44 0.36
C THR A 48 10.04 -0.87 -0.41
N SER A 49 10.80 -1.83 0.10
CA SER A 49 10.87 -3.21 -0.43
C SER A 49 10.09 -4.20 0.43
N ALA A 50 9.51 -3.76 1.55
CA ALA A 50 8.71 -4.60 2.42
C ALA A 50 7.59 -3.81 3.10
N ILE A 51 6.54 -4.53 3.47
CA ILE A 51 5.44 -4.02 4.29
C ILE A 51 5.43 -4.85 5.58
N THR A 52 5.64 -4.16 6.69
CA THR A 52 5.53 -4.75 8.02
C THR A 52 4.08 -4.65 8.48
N MET A 53 3.45 -5.79 8.73
CA MET A 53 2.10 -5.87 9.26
C MET A 53 2.05 -6.02 10.79
N VAL A 54 3.21 -5.92 11.45
CA VAL A 54 3.31 -5.90 12.92
C VAL A 54 2.54 -4.68 13.43
N LEU A 55 1.70 -4.87 14.45
CA LEU A 55 0.79 -3.85 15.02
C LEU A 55 -0.33 -3.36 14.08
N MET A 56 -0.54 -3.98 12.90
CA MET A 56 -1.73 -3.70 12.09
C MET A 56 -2.98 -4.28 12.76
N ARG A 57 -4.09 -3.55 12.66
CA ARG A 57 -5.38 -3.94 13.26
C ARG A 57 -6.34 -4.59 12.27
N PHE A 58 -6.04 -4.51 10.97
CA PHE A 58 -6.89 -4.99 9.89
C PHE A 58 -6.04 -5.52 8.73
N ALA A 59 -6.65 -6.38 7.90
CA ALA A 59 -6.00 -6.89 6.70
C ALA A 59 -6.06 -5.87 5.57
N ILE A 60 -5.04 -5.87 4.70
CA ILE A 60 -4.97 -4.98 3.53
C ILE A 60 -4.64 -5.77 2.28
N ASP A 61 -4.97 -5.22 1.12
CA ASP A 61 -4.41 -5.66 -0.14
C ASP A 61 -3.15 -4.83 -0.43
N ALA A 62 -2.05 -5.50 -0.75
CA ALA A 62 -0.75 -4.88 -0.99
C ALA A 62 -0.31 -5.10 -2.44
N VAL A 63 0.03 -4.01 -3.12
CA VAL A 63 0.58 -4.03 -4.48
C VAL A 63 1.98 -3.42 -4.45
N PHE A 64 2.97 -4.21 -4.83
CA PHE A 64 4.36 -3.80 -4.96
C PHE A 64 4.63 -3.34 -6.39
N LEU A 65 5.27 -2.19 -6.51
CA LEU A 65 5.62 -1.57 -7.78
C LEU A 65 7.15 -1.50 -7.93
N ASP A 66 7.64 -1.65 -9.15
CA ASP A 66 9.03 -1.31 -9.50
C ASP A 66 9.21 0.22 -9.66
N GLY A 67 10.44 0.63 -9.98
CA GLY A 67 10.78 2.05 -10.20
C GLY A 67 10.07 2.69 -11.40
N SER A 68 9.53 1.90 -12.32
CA SER A 68 8.74 2.36 -13.48
C SER A 68 7.24 2.38 -13.21
N GLY A 69 6.79 1.95 -12.02
CA GLY A 69 5.38 1.85 -11.65
C GLY A 69 4.70 0.58 -12.14
N ARG A 70 5.43 -0.46 -12.56
CA ARG A 70 4.86 -1.76 -12.91
C ARG A 70 4.64 -2.61 -11.68
N VAL A 71 3.54 -3.36 -11.66
CA VAL A 71 3.23 -4.31 -10.58
C VAL A 71 4.19 -5.49 -10.66
N VAL A 72 5.00 -5.69 -9.62
CA VAL A 72 5.91 -6.83 -9.49
C VAL A 72 5.36 -7.93 -8.57
N ARG A 73 4.45 -7.56 -7.67
CA ARG A 73 3.78 -8.49 -6.77
C ARG A 73 2.46 -7.90 -6.29
N ALA A 74 1.41 -8.71 -6.23
CA ALA A 74 0.17 -8.39 -5.55
C ALA A 74 -0.08 -9.44 -4.47
N VAL A 75 -0.49 -9.01 -3.28
CA VAL A 75 -0.86 -9.89 -2.18
C VAL A 75 -2.19 -9.42 -1.63
N GLU A 76 -3.19 -10.27 -1.80
CA GLU A 76 -4.54 -10.03 -1.32
C GLU A 76 -4.68 -10.47 0.15
N ARG A 77 -5.54 -9.78 0.89
CA ARG A 77 -5.94 -10.09 2.27
C ARG A 77 -4.74 -10.36 3.18
N LEU A 78 -3.70 -9.54 3.05
CA LEU A 78 -2.51 -9.62 3.87
C LEU A 78 -2.90 -9.44 5.33
N ARG A 79 -2.74 -10.50 6.11
CA ARG A 79 -3.18 -10.53 7.51
C ARG A 79 -2.24 -9.72 8.41
N PRO A 80 -2.77 -9.14 9.50
CA PRO A 80 -1.94 -8.64 10.59
C PRO A 80 -0.85 -9.64 10.99
N TRP A 81 0.30 -9.13 11.44
CA TRP A 81 1.45 -9.92 11.91
C TRP A 81 2.18 -10.73 10.83
N THR A 82 1.80 -10.60 9.57
CA THR A 82 2.48 -11.27 8.44
C THR A 82 3.40 -10.28 7.71
N PRO A 83 4.73 -10.36 7.86
CA PRO A 83 5.62 -9.54 7.06
C PRO A 83 5.57 -10.00 5.60
N VAL A 84 5.64 -9.06 4.66
CA VAL A 84 5.72 -9.38 3.24
C VAL A 84 6.72 -8.45 2.55
N ALA A 85 7.55 -9.03 1.69
CA ALA A 85 8.52 -8.31 0.88
C ALA A 85 8.07 -8.22 -0.58
N SER A 86 8.61 -7.28 -1.34
CA SER A 86 8.46 -7.25 -2.79
C SER A 86 9.03 -8.53 -3.39
N ALA A 87 8.57 -8.90 -4.58
CA ALA A 87 9.35 -9.79 -5.42
C ALA A 87 10.69 -9.10 -5.74
N ARG A 88 11.78 -9.86 -5.80
CA ARG A 88 13.08 -9.36 -6.25
C ARG A 88 13.01 -8.95 -7.71
#